data_AF-A0A2W7HXJ8-F1
#
_entry.id   AF-A0A2W7HXJ8-F1
#
_cell.length_a   1.000
_cell.length_b   1.000
_cell.length_c   1.000
_cell.angle_alpha   90.00
_cell.angle_beta   90.00
_cell.angle_gamma   90.00
#
_symmetry.space_group_name_H-M   'P 1'
#
loop_
_entity.id
_entity.type
_entity.pdbx_description
1 polymer ?
#
loop_
_entity_poly.entity_id
_entity_poly.type
_entity_poly.pdbx_seq_one_letter_code
_entity_poly.pdbx_strand_id
1 'polypeptide(L)'
;MFRKLLSATIGAMAFLGVGAAHAAPTLFSITSGSFSVGSGYGAGTGQLDVVFTSLVTPQSFSLELGDTQSFLFGRATLLEACINPSLLCAGGLGQNETNNLGVTANLTFTDPLASVVQVVASTGALIGPVQDLLDPLFHLTDFFIDFSPVVVNFGVGGSFIVDIGDLFFDTNGSITNGANVTLTQVPVPEPASIALFGAGLLGLAAARRRRRAPPVG
;
A
#
# COMPACT_ATOMS: atom_id res chain seq x y z
N MET A 1 19.35 -37.45 71.87
CA MET A 1 20.00 -37.74 70.57
C MET A 1 19.18 -37.05 69.48
N PHE A 2 19.46 -35.75 69.25
CA PHE A 2 18.65 -34.87 68.40
C PHE A 2 19.36 -34.67 67.05
N ARG A 3 18.80 -35.18 65.95
CA ARG A 3 19.25 -34.85 64.59
C ARG A 3 18.33 -33.77 64.01
N LYS A 4 18.87 -32.55 63.94
CA LYS A 4 18.33 -31.45 63.14
C LYS A 4 18.62 -31.74 61.67
N LEU A 5 17.60 -31.98 60.86
CA LEU A 5 17.66 -31.88 59.40
C LEU A 5 16.72 -30.74 58.98
N LEU A 6 17.31 -29.56 58.89
CA LEU A 6 16.71 -28.36 58.34
C LEU A 6 17.71 -27.84 57.31
N SER A 7 17.42 -27.94 56.02
CA SER A 7 17.97 -27.03 55.01
C SER A 7 17.15 -27.11 53.74
N ALA A 8 16.50 -25.98 53.51
CA ALA A 8 15.61 -25.65 52.42
C ALA A 8 16.27 -25.77 51.05
N THR A 9 15.50 -26.20 50.06
CA THR A 9 15.68 -25.72 48.69
C THR A 9 14.31 -25.26 48.18
N ILE A 10 14.11 -23.95 48.32
CA ILE A 10 13.00 -23.21 47.74
C ILE A 10 13.21 -23.28 46.23
N GLY A 11 12.44 -24.14 45.56
CA GLY A 11 12.30 -24.13 44.11
C GLY A 11 11.49 -22.90 43.72
N ALA A 12 12.18 -21.81 43.40
CA ALA A 12 11.55 -20.62 42.85
C ALA A 12 10.98 -20.95 41.45
N MET A 13 9.71 -21.34 41.39
CA MET A 13 8.91 -21.30 40.17
C MET A 13 8.68 -19.82 39.81
N ALA A 14 9.64 -19.24 39.09
CA ALA A 14 9.42 -17.99 38.39
C ALA A 14 8.57 -18.30 37.14
N PHE A 15 7.24 -18.25 37.31
CA PHE A 15 6.32 -18.06 36.18
C PHE A 15 6.55 -16.63 35.65
N LEU A 16 7.59 -16.47 34.83
CA LEU A 16 7.73 -15.31 33.96
C LEU A 16 6.58 -15.39 32.96
N GLY A 17 5.52 -14.62 33.23
CA GLY A 17 4.41 -14.43 32.30
C GLY A 17 4.98 -13.90 30.99
N VAL A 18 5.09 -14.77 30.00
CA VAL A 18 5.44 -14.42 28.63
C VAL A 18 4.20 -13.73 28.06
N GLY A 19 4.05 -12.44 28.32
CA GLY A 19 3.04 -11.64 27.66
C GLY A 19 3.26 -11.76 26.15
N ALA A 20 2.24 -12.22 25.43
CA ALA A 20 2.28 -12.22 23.97
C ALA A 20 2.52 -10.76 23.54
N ALA A 21 3.67 -10.51 22.91
CA ALA A 21 3.94 -9.22 22.32
C ALA A 21 2.98 -9.05 21.14
N HIS A 22 1.87 -8.36 21.37
CA HIS A 22 1.02 -7.91 20.28
C HIS A 22 1.76 -6.81 19.54
N ALA A 23 1.77 -6.91 18.21
CA ALA A 23 2.35 -5.87 17.37
C ALA A 23 1.53 -4.59 17.55
N ALA A 24 2.19 -3.48 17.87
CA ALA A 24 1.51 -2.20 18.01
C ALA A 24 0.97 -1.74 16.63
N PRO A 25 -0.13 -0.96 16.60
CA PRO A 25 -0.63 -0.36 15.36
C PRO A 25 0.46 0.43 14.63
N THR A 26 0.49 0.33 13.31
CA THR A 26 1.42 1.08 12.47
C THR A 26 0.77 2.40 12.05
N LEU A 27 1.45 3.51 12.32
CA LEU A 27 1.03 4.84 11.88
C LEU A 27 1.32 5.02 10.39
N PHE A 28 0.33 5.52 9.67
CA PHE A 28 0.44 5.99 8.30
C PHE A 28 0.15 7.48 8.26
N SER A 29 0.96 8.22 7.51
CA SER A 29 0.78 9.64 7.29
C SER A 29 0.97 9.93 5.80
N ILE A 30 -0.07 10.48 5.19
CA ILE A 30 -0.11 10.85 3.77
C ILE A 30 -0.22 12.36 3.69
N THR A 31 0.64 12.98 2.89
CA THR A 31 0.68 14.45 2.73
C THR A 31 0.04 14.92 1.44
N SER A 32 0.08 14.12 0.38
CA SER A 32 -0.51 14.47 -0.91
C SER A 32 -0.71 13.23 -1.78
N GLY A 33 -1.55 13.39 -2.80
CA GLY A 33 -1.63 12.47 -3.93
C GLY A 33 -1.75 13.26 -5.23
N SER A 34 -1.34 12.67 -6.35
CA SER A 34 -1.43 13.29 -7.67
C SER A 34 -1.39 12.26 -8.81
N PHE A 35 -1.84 12.67 -9.99
CA PHE A 35 -1.60 11.92 -11.22
C PHE A 35 -0.42 12.50 -11.98
N SER A 36 0.46 11.64 -12.49
CA SER A 36 1.39 11.96 -13.57
C SER A 36 0.88 11.26 -14.84
N VAL A 37 0.81 12.01 -15.94
CA VAL A 37 0.17 11.55 -17.18
C VAL A 37 1.13 11.69 -18.36
N GLY A 38 0.99 10.80 -19.34
CA GLY A 38 1.76 10.79 -20.58
C GLY A 38 1.36 11.90 -21.53
N SER A 39 2.11 12.04 -22.63
CA SER A 39 1.86 13.09 -23.64
C SER A 39 0.60 12.87 -24.48
N GLY A 40 -0.02 11.68 -24.37
CA GLY A 40 -1.27 11.35 -25.05
C GLY A 40 -2.51 12.06 -24.51
N TYR A 41 -2.39 12.87 -23.44
CA TYR A 41 -3.52 13.60 -22.85
C TYR A 41 -3.43 15.11 -23.08
N GLY A 42 -4.58 15.76 -23.29
CA GLY A 42 -4.71 17.20 -23.47
C GLY A 42 -5.82 17.58 -24.45
N ALA A 43 -6.02 18.89 -24.65
CA ALA A 43 -7.01 19.43 -25.59
C ALA A 43 -6.44 19.70 -27.01
N GLY A 44 -5.26 19.14 -27.31
CA GLY A 44 -4.56 19.30 -28.58
C GLY A 44 -4.92 18.24 -29.62
N THR A 45 -4.40 18.36 -30.83
CA THR A 45 -4.65 17.35 -31.88
C THR A 45 -3.87 16.07 -31.60
N GLY A 46 -4.55 14.92 -31.56
CA GLY A 46 -3.92 13.64 -31.28
C GLY A 46 -3.71 13.36 -29.80
N GLN A 47 -4.47 14.02 -28.95
CA GLN A 47 -4.49 13.81 -27.51
C GLN A 47 -5.92 13.51 -27.07
N LEU A 48 -6.03 12.59 -26.12
CA LEU A 48 -7.27 12.29 -25.43
C LEU A 48 -7.61 13.41 -24.45
N ASP A 49 -8.80 14.01 -24.56
CA ASP A 49 -9.21 15.10 -23.67
C ASP A 49 -9.70 14.55 -22.32
N VAL A 50 -8.74 14.23 -21.44
CA VAL A 50 -8.98 13.79 -20.06
C VAL A 50 -8.34 14.73 -19.07
N VAL A 51 -9.15 15.24 -18.14
CA VAL A 51 -8.70 16.11 -17.05
C VAL A 51 -8.61 15.30 -15.76
N PHE A 52 -7.43 15.31 -15.14
CA PHE A 52 -7.13 14.63 -13.88
C PHE A 52 -7.11 15.62 -12.72
N THR A 53 -7.83 15.31 -11.65
CA THR A 53 -7.90 16.12 -10.44
C THR A 53 -7.53 15.27 -9.22
N SER A 54 -6.59 15.74 -8.41
CA SER A 54 -6.30 15.12 -7.11
C SER A 54 -7.35 15.53 -6.09
N LEU A 55 -7.82 14.55 -5.31
CA LEU A 55 -8.76 14.75 -4.20
C LEU A 55 -8.16 14.31 -2.86
N VAL A 56 -6.89 13.88 -2.83
CA VAL A 56 -6.21 13.49 -1.60
C VAL A 56 -5.99 14.70 -0.71
N THR A 57 -6.55 14.65 0.50
CA THR A 57 -6.24 15.59 1.57
C THR A 57 -5.19 14.99 2.51
N PRO A 58 -4.27 15.80 3.08
CA PRO A 58 -3.35 15.31 4.11
C PRO A 58 -4.09 14.62 5.26
N GLN A 59 -3.65 13.45 5.66
CA GLN A 59 -4.30 12.65 6.71
C GLN A 59 -3.33 11.66 7.35
N SER A 60 -3.65 11.28 8.58
CA SER A 60 -2.94 10.22 9.31
C SER A 60 -3.94 9.26 9.93
N PHE A 61 -3.57 7.98 9.95
CA PHE A 61 -4.38 6.90 10.51
C PHE A 61 -3.46 5.78 11.00
N SER A 62 -3.96 4.89 11.86
CA SER A 62 -3.21 3.75 12.36
C SER A 62 -3.90 2.45 11.96
N LEU A 63 -3.13 1.47 11.52
CA LEU A 63 -3.62 0.16 11.09
C LEU A 63 -3.03 -0.95 11.96
N GLU A 64 -3.85 -1.92 12.32
CA GLU A 64 -3.39 -3.23 12.78
C GLU A 64 -3.14 -4.16 11.58
N LEU A 65 -2.54 -5.32 11.83
CA LEU A 65 -2.22 -6.28 10.77
C LEU A 65 -3.51 -6.77 10.09
N GLY A 66 -3.60 -6.56 8.78
CA GLY A 66 -4.77 -6.91 7.97
C GLY A 66 -5.81 -5.80 7.84
N ASP A 67 -5.67 -4.70 8.59
CA ASP A 67 -6.59 -3.57 8.47
C ASP A 67 -6.37 -2.81 7.16
N THR A 68 -7.44 -2.19 6.68
CA THR A 68 -7.45 -1.34 5.49
C THR A 68 -8.03 0.03 5.82
N GLN A 69 -7.35 1.09 5.38
CA GLN A 69 -7.92 2.44 5.31
C GLN A 69 -8.25 2.80 3.88
N SER A 70 -9.48 3.26 3.65
CA SER A 70 -9.94 3.79 2.36
C SER A 70 -10.12 5.30 2.41
N PHE A 71 -9.82 5.98 1.30
CA PHE A 71 -10.07 7.42 1.13
C PHE A 71 -10.21 7.78 -0.35
N LEU A 72 -10.68 8.99 -0.66
CA LEU A 72 -10.76 9.47 -2.05
C LEU A 72 -9.36 9.78 -2.58
N PHE A 73 -9.02 9.25 -3.75
CA PHE A 73 -7.74 9.54 -4.40
C PHE A 73 -7.87 10.69 -5.38
N GLY A 74 -8.74 10.54 -6.38
CA GLY A 74 -8.79 11.48 -7.48
C GLY A 74 -10.01 11.32 -8.37
N ARG A 75 -10.01 12.11 -9.42
CA ARG A 75 -11.05 12.13 -10.45
C ARG A 75 -10.41 12.25 -11.81
N ALA A 76 -10.90 11.48 -12.77
CA ALA A 76 -10.64 11.71 -14.18
C ALA A 76 -11.96 12.12 -14.85
N THR A 77 -11.88 13.10 -15.76
CA THR A 77 -13.03 13.60 -16.53
C THR A 77 -12.70 13.49 -18.00
N LEU A 78 -13.38 12.61 -18.72
CA LEU A 78 -13.31 12.47 -20.17
C LEU A 78 -14.24 13.51 -20.79
N LEU A 79 -13.70 14.43 -21.59
CA LEU A 79 -14.41 15.61 -22.12
C LEU A 79 -14.70 15.55 -23.62
N GLU A 80 -14.31 14.47 -24.29
CA GLU A 80 -14.58 14.27 -25.71
C GLU A 80 -15.81 13.40 -25.95
N ALA A 81 -16.41 13.56 -27.13
CA ALA A 81 -17.55 12.75 -27.58
C ALA A 81 -17.10 11.61 -28.51
N CYS A 82 -15.82 11.58 -28.90
CA CYS A 82 -15.25 10.65 -29.86
C CYS A 82 -13.75 10.51 -29.60
N ILE A 83 -13.28 9.27 -29.44
CA ILE A 83 -11.86 8.90 -29.41
C ILE A 83 -11.41 8.62 -30.83
N ASN A 84 -10.49 9.44 -31.32
CA ASN A 84 -9.90 9.43 -32.66
C ASN A 84 -10.95 9.69 -33.77
N PRO A 85 -10.68 10.54 -34.77
CA PRO A 85 -11.57 10.72 -35.90
C PRO A 85 -11.84 9.40 -36.65
N SER A 86 -13.04 8.86 -36.48
CA SER A 86 -13.58 7.72 -37.21
C SER A 86 -14.66 8.16 -38.22
N LEU A 87 -15.10 7.26 -39.10
CA LEU A 87 -16.21 7.53 -40.03
C LEU A 87 -17.50 7.95 -39.32
N LEU A 88 -17.66 7.57 -38.05
CA LEU A 88 -18.81 7.88 -37.20
C LEU A 88 -18.62 9.16 -36.36
N CYS A 89 -17.44 9.78 -36.42
CA CYS A 89 -17.08 10.97 -35.67
C CYS A 89 -16.84 12.14 -36.64
N ALA A 90 -17.53 13.25 -36.44
CA ALA A 90 -17.36 14.44 -37.27
C ALA A 90 -16.01 15.12 -36.97
N GLY A 91 -14.93 14.64 -37.61
CA GLY A 91 -13.58 15.17 -37.49
C GLY A 91 -12.69 14.50 -38.53
N GLY A 92 -11.86 15.26 -39.24
CA GLY A 92 -11.03 14.72 -40.32
C GLY A 92 -10.10 13.60 -39.84
N LEU A 93 -9.86 12.59 -40.68
CA LEU A 93 -8.91 11.50 -40.42
C LEU A 93 -7.53 12.08 -40.08
N GLY A 94 -7.07 11.89 -38.85
CA GLY A 94 -5.68 12.13 -38.51
C GLY A 94 -5.46 12.78 -37.16
N GLN A 95 -5.44 11.97 -36.10
CA GLN A 95 -4.25 11.70 -35.29
C GLN A 95 -4.54 10.50 -34.39
N ASN A 96 -3.51 9.75 -33.99
CA ASN A 96 -3.69 8.57 -33.14
C ASN A 96 -3.78 8.95 -31.66
N GLU A 97 -5.00 9.07 -31.12
CA GLU A 97 -5.28 9.37 -29.70
C GLU A 97 -5.13 8.15 -28.78
N THR A 98 -4.80 6.97 -29.31
CA THR A 98 -4.68 5.73 -28.53
C THR A 98 -3.25 5.43 -28.08
N ASN A 99 -2.34 6.40 -28.17
CA ASN A 99 -0.92 6.21 -27.83
C ASN A 99 -0.47 7.11 -26.68
N ASN A 100 0.65 6.73 -26.02
CA ASN A 100 1.26 7.52 -24.94
C ASN A 100 0.31 7.86 -23.78
N LEU A 101 -0.68 6.99 -23.52
CA LEU A 101 -1.72 7.17 -22.51
C LEU A 101 -1.27 6.79 -21.08
N GLY A 102 0.03 6.75 -20.80
CA GLY A 102 0.53 6.34 -19.48
C GLY A 102 -0.05 7.18 -18.34
N VAL A 103 -0.51 6.54 -17.27
CA VAL A 103 -0.97 7.20 -16.05
C VAL A 103 -0.26 6.58 -14.86
N THR A 104 0.20 7.41 -13.94
CA THR A 104 0.80 6.98 -12.67
C THR A 104 0.16 7.76 -11.54
N ALA A 105 -0.44 7.04 -10.60
CA ALA A 105 -0.91 7.59 -9.34
C ALA A 105 0.25 7.67 -8.35
N ASN A 106 0.49 8.85 -7.78
CA ASN A 106 1.55 9.10 -6.82
C ASN A 106 0.92 9.40 -5.46
N LEU A 107 1.38 8.73 -4.39
CA LEU A 107 1.03 9.03 -3.00
C LEU A 107 2.29 9.34 -2.20
N THR A 108 2.30 10.49 -1.51
CA THR A 108 3.45 10.89 -0.70
C THR A 108 3.24 10.52 0.76
N PHE A 109 3.96 9.50 1.23
CA PHE A 109 3.97 9.06 2.62
C PHE A 109 5.09 9.78 3.39
N THR A 110 4.81 10.10 4.66
CA THR A 110 5.84 10.48 5.64
C THR A 110 6.03 9.41 6.72
N ASP A 111 5.00 8.59 6.96
CA ASP A 111 5.02 7.43 7.85
C ASP A 111 4.27 6.27 7.19
N PRO A 112 4.71 5.01 7.39
CA PRO A 112 5.91 4.59 8.11
C PRO A 112 7.21 4.75 7.27
N LEU A 113 7.10 5.45 6.14
CA LEU A 113 8.09 5.59 5.09
C LEU A 113 8.03 7.03 4.59
N ALA A 114 9.18 7.70 4.46
CA ALA A 114 9.29 9.04 3.86
C ALA A 114 9.57 8.93 2.36
N SER A 115 8.60 8.49 1.57
CA SER A 115 8.73 8.29 0.12
C SER A 115 7.43 8.53 -0.63
N VAL A 116 7.56 8.80 -1.92
CA VAL A 116 6.47 8.71 -2.88
C VAL A 116 6.31 7.25 -3.29
N VAL A 117 5.09 6.73 -3.23
CA VAL A 117 4.69 5.44 -3.78
C VAL A 117 4.01 5.71 -5.13
N GLN A 118 4.49 5.03 -6.17
CA GLN A 118 3.97 5.16 -7.53
C GLN A 118 3.19 3.90 -7.91
N VAL A 119 1.94 4.07 -8.30
CA VAL A 119 1.06 3.01 -8.80
C VAL A 119 0.82 3.28 -10.28
N VAL A 120 1.49 2.52 -11.13
CA VAL A 120 1.44 2.70 -12.59
C VAL A 120 0.22 1.96 -13.15
N ALA A 121 -0.56 2.63 -13.99
CA ALA A 121 -1.72 2.04 -14.64
C ALA A 121 -1.37 1.42 -16.00
N SER A 122 -2.10 0.36 -16.34
CA SER A 122 -2.38 -0.02 -17.72
C SER A 122 -3.49 0.88 -18.26
N THR A 123 -3.37 1.35 -19.49
CA THR A 123 -4.35 2.27 -20.09
C THR A 123 -4.63 1.86 -21.52
N GLY A 124 -5.84 2.16 -21.97
CA GLY A 124 -6.23 1.91 -23.36
C GLY A 124 -7.47 2.70 -23.71
N ALA A 125 -7.58 3.03 -25.00
CA ALA A 125 -8.70 3.75 -25.57
C ALA A 125 -9.13 3.04 -26.87
N LEU A 126 -10.44 2.86 -27.06
CA LEU A 126 -11.06 2.29 -28.24
C LEU A 126 -11.45 3.43 -29.19
N ILE A 127 -11.14 3.26 -30.47
CA ILE A 127 -11.47 4.26 -31.49
C ILE A 127 -12.97 4.24 -31.76
N GLY A 128 -13.63 5.39 -31.65
CA GLY A 128 -15.07 5.53 -31.92
C GLY A 128 -15.75 6.61 -31.08
N PRO A 129 -17.07 6.78 -31.23
CA PRO A 129 -17.88 7.62 -30.36
C PRO A 129 -17.79 7.14 -28.90
N VAL A 130 -17.64 8.07 -27.96
CA VAL A 130 -17.57 7.83 -26.49
C VAL A 130 -18.95 7.56 -25.89
N GLN A 131 -19.92 7.20 -26.72
CA GLN A 131 -21.26 6.82 -26.32
C GLN A 131 -21.69 5.81 -27.37
N ASP A 132 -21.88 4.57 -26.95
CA ASP A 132 -22.26 3.48 -27.85
C ASP A 132 -23.72 3.65 -28.30
N LEU A 133 -23.96 4.69 -29.11
CA LEU A 133 -25.25 5.09 -29.68
C LEU A 133 -25.85 3.98 -30.56
N LEU A 134 -25.05 2.99 -30.93
CA LEU A 134 -25.42 1.89 -31.81
C LEU A 134 -25.80 0.62 -31.06
N ASP A 135 -25.53 0.51 -29.75
CA ASP A 135 -25.88 -0.69 -28.99
C ASP A 135 -26.41 -0.39 -27.57
N PRO A 136 -27.73 -0.20 -27.40
CA PRO A 136 -28.33 -0.04 -26.07
C PRO A 136 -28.28 -1.31 -25.21
N LEU A 137 -27.76 -2.44 -25.72
CA LEU A 137 -27.68 -3.71 -25.02
C LEU A 137 -26.26 -4.05 -24.55
N PHE A 138 -25.23 -3.36 -25.04
CA PHE A 138 -23.84 -3.61 -24.67
C PHE A 138 -23.08 -2.29 -24.48
N HIS A 139 -22.78 -1.95 -23.22
CA HIS A 139 -21.87 -0.86 -22.89
C HIS A 139 -20.42 -1.36 -22.98
N LEU A 140 -19.74 -1.05 -24.07
CA LEU A 140 -18.31 -1.30 -24.20
C LEU A 140 -17.54 -0.17 -23.52
N THR A 141 -16.40 -0.52 -22.91
CA THR A 141 -15.49 0.49 -22.36
C THR A 141 -14.71 1.14 -23.49
N ASP A 142 -14.91 2.43 -23.65
CA ASP A 142 -14.23 3.26 -24.63
C ASP A 142 -12.85 3.70 -24.15
N PHE A 143 -12.70 4.00 -22.86
CA PHE A 143 -11.40 4.37 -22.27
C PHE A 143 -11.26 3.77 -20.88
N PHE A 144 -10.09 3.21 -20.57
CA PHE A 144 -9.83 2.65 -19.25
C PHE A 144 -8.47 3.05 -18.68
N ILE A 145 -8.43 3.09 -17.35
CA ILE A 145 -7.24 3.22 -16.53
C ILE A 145 -7.34 2.14 -15.45
N ASP A 146 -6.47 1.14 -15.55
CA ASP A 146 -6.44 -0.05 -14.70
C ASP A 146 -5.14 -0.04 -13.87
N PHE A 147 -5.27 0.15 -12.56
CA PHE A 147 -4.15 0.22 -11.64
C PHE A 147 -3.88 -1.14 -11.00
N SER A 148 -2.65 -1.63 -11.13
CA SER A 148 -2.22 -2.81 -10.38
C SER A 148 -1.77 -2.44 -8.96
N PRO A 149 -2.28 -3.11 -7.90
CA PRO A 149 -1.83 -2.86 -6.54
C PRO A 149 -0.32 -3.01 -6.35
N VAL A 150 0.28 -2.16 -5.53
CA VAL A 150 1.72 -2.15 -5.26
C VAL A 150 1.99 -2.55 -3.82
N VAL A 151 2.88 -3.52 -3.62
CA VAL A 151 3.44 -3.86 -2.31
C VAL A 151 4.60 -2.94 -2.00
N VAL A 152 4.54 -2.27 -0.86
CA VAL A 152 5.55 -1.34 -0.37
C VAL A 152 6.16 -1.90 0.90
N ASN A 153 7.48 -2.07 0.90
CA ASN A 153 8.23 -2.53 2.06
C ASN A 153 8.71 -1.36 2.90
N PHE A 154 8.72 -1.51 4.23
CA PHE A 154 9.24 -0.51 5.16
C PHE A 154 9.84 -1.18 6.39
N GLY A 155 10.76 -0.46 7.06
CA GLY A 155 11.45 -0.97 8.25
C GLY A 155 12.11 -2.34 8.01
N VAL A 156 12.14 -3.17 9.06
CA VAL A 156 12.65 -4.55 9.00
C VAL A 156 11.45 -5.51 8.96
N GLY A 157 11.12 -5.99 7.76
CA GLY A 157 10.04 -6.94 7.54
C GLY A 157 8.63 -6.36 7.58
N GLY A 158 8.45 -5.04 7.56
CA GLY A 158 7.14 -4.42 7.36
C GLY A 158 6.76 -4.34 5.90
N SER A 159 5.48 -4.52 5.59
CA SER A 159 4.93 -4.29 4.25
C SER A 159 3.48 -3.85 4.30
N PHE A 160 3.08 -3.06 3.32
CA PHE A 160 1.68 -2.70 3.07
C PHE A 160 1.39 -2.70 1.57
N ILE A 161 0.11 -2.81 1.22
CA ILE A 161 -0.37 -2.69 -0.16
C ILE A 161 -1.02 -1.33 -0.33
N VAL A 162 -0.70 -0.67 -1.44
CA VAL A 162 -1.44 0.48 -1.97
C VAL A 162 -2.20 0.01 -3.19
N ASP A 163 -3.51 0.22 -3.16
CA ASP A 163 -4.43 -0.13 -4.22
C ASP A 163 -5.25 1.10 -4.60
N ILE A 164 -5.32 1.43 -5.88
CA ILE A 164 -6.01 2.61 -6.41
C ILE A 164 -7.14 2.10 -7.29
N GLY A 165 -8.35 2.61 -7.08
CA GLY A 165 -9.51 2.16 -7.86
C GLY A 165 -9.37 2.48 -9.35
N ASP A 166 -9.77 1.53 -10.17
CA ASP A 166 -9.80 1.64 -11.62
C ASP A 166 -10.85 2.64 -12.12
N LEU A 167 -10.70 3.06 -13.37
CA LEU A 167 -11.59 4.00 -14.04
C LEU A 167 -11.94 3.43 -15.43
N PHE A 168 -13.23 3.21 -15.68
CA PHE A 168 -13.73 2.70 -16.97
C PHE A 168 -14.81 3.65 -17.49
N PHE A 169 -14.55 4.25 -18.65
CA PHE A 169 -15.44 5.18 -19.31
C PHE A 169 -16.11 4.49 -20.50
N ASP A 170 -17.44 4.44 -20.47
CA ASP A 170 -18.34 4.09 -21.58
C ASP A 170 -19.15 5.30 -22.08
N THR A 171 -18.93 6.44 -21.42
CA THR A 171 -19.62 7.70 -21.60
C THR A 171 -18.71 8.86 -21.22
N ASN A 172 -18.96 10.02 -21.81
CA ASN A 172 -18.33 11.28 -21.40
C ASN A 172 -18.79 11.64 -19.99
N GLY A 173 -17.87 12.10 -19.16
CA GLY A 173 -18.17 12.51 -17.80
C GLY A 173 -17.01 12.31 -16.86
N SER A 174 -17.31 12.36 -15.56
CA SER A 174 -16.30 12.23 -14.51
C SER A 174 -16.50 10.99 -13.66
N ILE A 175 -15.42 10.24 -13.44
CA ILE A 175 -15.37 9.12 -12.49
C ILE A 175 -14.38 9.49 -11.39
N THR A 176 -14.79 9.25 -10.14
CA THR A 176 -13.95 9.45 -8.96
C THR A 176 -13.50 8.08 -8.45
N ASN A 177 -12.21 7.92 -8.18
CA ASN A 177 -11.67 6.70 -7.57
C ASN A 177 -11.21 6.92 -6.13
N GLY A 178 -11.13 5.81 -5.40
CA GLY A 178 -10.55 5.73 -4.07
C GLY A 178 -9.13 5.17 -4.08
N ALA A 179 -8.47 5.27 -2.94
CA ALA A 179 -7.26 4.54 -2.60
C ALA A 179 -7.50 3.72 -1.34
N ASN A 180 -6.95 2.51 -1.31
CA ASN A 180 -6.91 1.62 -0.18
C ASN A 180 -5.45 1.40 0.25
N VAL A 181 -5.19 1.53 1.54
CA VAL A 181 -3.91 1.19 2.15
C VAL A 181 -4.14 0.05 3.12
N THR A 182 -3.53 -1.10 2.87
CA THR A 182 -3.71 -2.33 3.66
C THR A 182 -2.39 -2.74 4.30
N LEU A 183 -2.34 -2.85 5.63
CA LEU A 183 -1.13 -3.32 6.31
C LEU A 183 -1.02 -4.84 6.21
N THR A 184 -0.05 -5.35 5.45
CA THR A 184 0.11 -6.78 5.20
C THR A 184 1.13 -7.45 6.10
N GLN A 185 2.08 -6.69 6.64
CA GLN A 185 3.07 -7.19 7.58
C GLN A 185 3.54 -6.07 8.50
N VAL A 186 3.55 -6.33 9.81
CA VAL A 186 4.11 -5.38 10.79
C VAL A 186 5.61 -5.64 10.93
N PRO A 187 6.46 -4.59 11.01
CA PRO A 187 7.86 -4.76 11.36
C PRO A 187 7.93 -5.52 12.67
N VAL A 188 8.63 -6.65 12.69
CA VAL A 188 8.84 -7.42 13.92
C VAL A 188 9.94 -6.71 14.68
N PRO A 189 9.65 -6.07 15.84
CA PRO A 189 10.72 -5.58 16.68
C PRO A 189 11.55 -6.81 17.10
N GLU A 190 12.87 -6.69 17.28
CA GLU A 190 13.72 -7.81 17.73
C GLU A 190 13.89 -7.91 19.28
N PRO A 191 12.91 -7.60 20.18
CA PRO A 191 13.22 -7.49 21.60
C PRO A 191 13.39 -8.87 22.23
N ALA A 192 12.71 -9.91 21.73
CA ALA A 192 12.82 -11.25 22.27
C ALA A 192 14.16 -11.90 21.93
N SER A 193 14.67 -11.71 20.72
CA SER A 193 15.95 -12.30 20.30
C SER A 193 17.12 -11.71 21.08
N ILE A 194 17.15 -10.39 21.28
CA ILE A 194 18.20 -9.73 22.08
C ILE A 194 18.06 -10.07 23.56
N ALA A 195 16.83 -10.06 24.10
CA ALA A 195 16.60 -10.42 25.50
C ALA A 195 16.95 -11.90 25.76
N LEU A 196 16.55 -12.81 24.88
CA LEU A 196 16.86 -14.24 24.97
C LEU A 196 18.35 -14.50 24.78
N PHE A 197 18.99 -13.82 23.83
CA PHE A 197 20.43 -13.91 23.63
C PHE A 197 21.20 -13.41 24.86
N GLY A 198 20.81 -12.25 25.40
CA GLY A 198 21.35 -11.70 26.64
C GLY A 198 21.14 -12.62 27.84
N ALA A 199 19.92 -13.14 28.02
CA ALA A 199 19.59 -14.11 29.06
C ALA A 199 20.37 -15.42 28.90
N GLY A 200 20.56 -15.88 27.66
CA GLY A 200 21.37 -17.05 27.33
C GLY A 200 22.84 -16.87 27.71
N LEU A 201 23.43 -15.71 27.39
CA LEU A 201 24.81 -15.38 27.78
C LEU A 201 24.97 -15.26 29.29
N LEU A 202 24.02 -14.63 29.98
CA LEU A 202 24.01 -14.54 31.45
C LEU A 202 23.89 -15.92 32.10
N GLY A 203 23.02 -16.78 31.56
CA GLY A 203 22.89 -18.17 31.98
C GLY A 203 24.18 -18.96 31.80
N LEU A 204 24.85 -18.80 30.65
CA LEU A 204 26.13 -19.45 30.37
C LEU A 204 27.25 -18.96 31.30
N ALA A 205 27.32 -17.67 31.58
CA ALA A 205 28.28 -17.08 32.51
C ALA A 205 28.07 -17.59 33.95
N ALA A 206 26.82 -17.65 34.40
CA ALA A 206 26.46 -18.21 35.70
C ALA A 206 26.82 -19.70 35.80
N ALA A 207 26.56 -20.48 34.74
CA ALA A 207 26.93 -21.89 34.68
C ALA A 207 28.46 -22.09 34.73
N ARG A 208 29.23 -21.24 34.04
CA ARG A 208 30.71 -21.29 34.07
C ARG A 208 31.26 -20.98 35.46
N ARG A 209 30.66 -20.05 36.21
CA ARG A 209 31.10 -19.70 37.56
C ARG A 209 30.94 -20.86 38.55
N ARG A 210 29.85 -21.63 38.43
CA ARG A 210 29.60 -22.79 39.31
C ARG A 210 30.64 -23.91 39.15
N ARG A 211 31.19 -24.11 37.95
CA ARG A 211 32.23 -25.14 37.70
C ARG A 211 33.60 -24.81 38.28
N ARG A 212 33.84 -23.57 38.74
CA ARG A 212 35.13 -23.12 39.29
C ARG A 212 35.14 -22.98 40.82
N ALA A 213 34.04 -23.31 41.51
CA ALA A 213 34.01 -23.27 42.97
C ALA A 213 34.86 -24.44 43.52
N PRO A 214 35.89 -24.19 44.33
CA PRO A 214 36.71 -25.25 44.93
C PRO A 214 35.87 -26.08 45.91
N PRO A 215 36.15 -27.39 46.03
CA PRO A 215 35.50 -28.22 47.05
C PRO A 215 35.82 -27.63 48.42
N VAL A 216 34.78 -27.24 49.16
CA VAL A 216 34.92 -26.83 50.55
C VAL A 216 35.17 -28.12 51.34
N GLY A 217 36.43 -28.30 51.74
CA GLY A 217 36.86 -29.37 52.66
C GLY A 217 36.56 -29.04 54.11
#